data_AF-A0A3Q2SS72-F1
#
_entry.id   AF-A0A3Q2SS72-F1
#
_cell.length_a   1.000
_cell.length_b   1.000
_cell.length_c   1.000
_cell.angle_alpha   90.00
_cell.angle_beta   90.00
_cell.angle_gamma   90.00
#
_symmetry.space_group_name_H-M   'P 1'
#
loop_
_entity.id
_entity.type
_entity.pdbx_description
1 polymer ?
#
loop_
_entity_poly.entity_id
_entity_poly.type
_entity_poly.pdbx_seq_one_letter_code
_entity_poly.pdbx_strand_id
1 'polypeptide(L)'
;MSNARPSKSVEWLQEELETGGASLLLLDCRSHELYESSHIESAINLAMTGLMLRRFRKGNIPIQTVIPKHEDKEKFVRRCKTDTVVLYDESSADWQDGGSPATVLFLLLNKLREDGCKAYFLEGGFVKFHTEYPEHCETLLDSSCPSSSPPMPVLGFGGLRISSDCSDGESDREPSSATESEESPVPSNQPDFPVQILPYLYLGCAKDSSNLDVLGQYNITYILNVTPNLPNVFEHKSHFRYKKIPISDHWSQNLSQFFPEAISFIDEARSKRCGILVHCLAGISRSVTVTVAYLMQRLNLSLNDAYDFVKRKKSNISPNFNFMGQLLDFERTLGRHTPCDNRSAGEEQLFFTTPTNHNVFQLESA
;
A
#
# COMPACT_ATOMS: atom_id res chain seq x y z
N MET A 1 -22.87 -33.23 11.28
CA MET A 1 -23.06 -32.64 9.94
C MET A 1 -21.74 -31.99 9.57
N SER A 2 -21.13 -32.41 8.48
CA SER A 2 -19.78 -32.00 8.07
C SER A 2 -19.69 -30.48 7.96
N ASN A 3 -18.80 -29.86 8.73
CA ASN A 3 -18.42 -28.45 8.59
C ASN A 3 -17.62 -28.27 7.29
N ALA A 4 -18.30 -28.35 6.15
CA ALA A 4 -17.70 -27.99 4.87
C ALA A 4 -17.27 -26.52 4.92
N ARG A 5 -16.03 -26.26 4.53
CA ARG A 5 -15.47 -24.91 4.47
C ARG A 5 -16.31 -24.07 3.49
N PRO A 6 -16.71 -22.85 3.86
CA PRO A 6 -17.45 -21.95 2.95
C PRO A 6 -16.49 -21.33 1.92
N SER A 7 -15.92 -22.18 1.07
CA SER A 7 -14.92 -21.82 0.07
C SER A 7 -15.32 -22.29 -1.32
N LYS A 8 -14.74 -21.65 -2.33
CA LYS A 8 -14.83 -21.99 -3.75
C LYS A 8 -13.44 -21.98 -4.35
N SER A 9 -13.15 -22.97 -5.17
CA SER A 9 -11.87 -23.06 -5.86
C SER A 9 -11.81 -22.09 -7.03
N VAL A 10 -10.61 -21.81 -7.54
CA VAL A 10 -10.42 -20.91 -8.69
C VAL A 10 -10.99 -21.51 -9.98
N GLU A 11 -10.91 -22.84 -10.11
CA GLU A 11 -11.46 -23.60 -11.22
C GLU A 11 -13.00 -23.49 -11.23
N TRP A 12 -13.66 -23.61 -10.07
CA TRP A 12 -15.10 -23.39 -9.96
C TRP A 12 -15.51 -21.97 -10.35
N LEU A 13 -14.72 -20.96 -9.97
CA LEU A 13 -15.02 -19.58 -10.30
C LEU A 13 -14.92 -19.33 -11.80
N GLN A 14 -13.91 -19.91 -12.46
CA GLN A 14 -13.75 -19.81 -13.90
C GLN A 14 -14.95 -20.44 -14.64
N GLU A 15 -15.40 -21.63 -14.26
CA GLU A 15 -16.60 -22.26 -14.87
C GLU A 15 -17.87 -21.38 -14.74
N GLU A 16 -18.03 -20.70 -13.59
CA GLU A 16 -19.16 -19.80 -13.36
C GLU A 16 -19.06 -18.51 -14.21
N LEU A 17 -17.84 -18.03 -14.49
CA LEU A 17 -17.61 -16.89 -15.36
C LEU A 17 -17.87 -17.25 -16.84
N GLU A 18 -17.45 -18.42 -17.30
CA GLU A 18 -17.71 -18.91 -18.67
C GLU A 18 -19.20 -19.12 -18.96
N THR A 19 -19.97 -19.51 -17.93
CA THR A 19 -21.44 -19.63 -18.04
C THR A 19 -22.17 -18.28 -17.97
N GLY A 20 -21.43 -17.17 -17.95
CA GLY A 20 -21.93 -15.79 -18.04
C GLY A 20 -22.19 -15.12 -16.71
N GLY A 21 -21.81 -15.72 -15.57
CA GLY A 21 -21.83 -15.07 -14.25
C GLY A 21 -23.20 -14.54 -13.80
N ALA A 22 -24.29 -15.03 -14.37
CA ALA A 22 -25.63 -14.43 -14.22
C ALA A 22 -26.14 -14.47 -12.77
N SER A 23 -25.64 -15.39 -11.95
CA SER A 23 -25.98 -15.54 -10.52
C SER A 23 -24.79 -15.38 -9.58
N LEU A 24 -23.75 -14.66 -10.04
CA LEU A 24 -22.49 -14.46 -9.31
C LEU A 24 -22.31 -13.00 -8.92
N LEU A 25 -21.86 -12.77 -7.68
CA LEU A 25 -21.46 -11.46 -7.17
C LEU A 25 -20.06 -11.53 -6.57
N LEU A 26 -19.11 -10.90 -7.26
CA LEU A 26 -17.69 -10.86 -6.85
C LEU A 26 -17.38 -9.63 -6.01
N LEU A 27 -16.75 -9.83 -4.86
CA LEU A 27 -16.29 -8.76 -3.96
C LEU A 27 -14.78 -8.81 -3.80
N ASP A 28 -14.10 -7.80 -4.35
CA ASP A 28 -12.66 -7.62 -4.19
C ASP A 28 -12.40 -6.90 -2.85
N CYS A 29 -11.73 -7.59 -1.92
CA CYS A 29 -11.42 -7.08 -0.59
C CYS A 29 -10.03 -6.42 -0.49
N ARG A 30 -9.31 -6.26 -1.60
CA ARG A 30 -7.98 -5.65 -1.67
C ARG A 30 -8.06 -4.14 -1.66
N SER A 31 -6.89 -3.49 -1.54
CA SER A 31 -6.82 -2.03 -1.64
C SER A 31 -7.31 -1.57 -3.00
N HIS A 32 -7.86 -0.36 -3.03
CA HIS A 32 -8.31 0.27 -4.27
C HIS A 32 -7.19 0.33 -5.32
N GLU A 33 -5.94 0.58 -4.90
CA GLU A 33 -4.76 0.59 -5.77
C GLU A 33 -4.53 -0.75 -6.48
N LEU A 34 -4.69 -1.87 -5.76
CA LEU A 34 -4.53 -3.21 -6.35
C LEU A 34 -5.69 -3.55 -7.28
N TYR A 35 -6.92 -3.23 -6.88
CA TYR A 35 -8.10 -3.42 -7.72
C TYR A 35 -8.00 -2.65 -9.05
N GLU A 36 -7.64 -1.37 -8.99
CA GLU A 36 -7.48 -0.55 -10.20
C GLU A 36 -6.37 -1.10 -11.09
N SER A 37 -5.27 -1.62 -10.52
CA SER A 37 -4.19 -2.21 -11.32
C SER A 37 -4.65 -3.44 -12.13
N SER A 38 -5.38 -4.35 -11.48
CA SER A 38 -6.05 -5.47 -12.12
C SER A 38 -7.01 -6.12 -11.14
N HIS A 39 -8.15 -6.61 -11.61
CA HIS A 39 -9.15 -7.31 -10.80
C HIS A 39 -9.94 -8.32 -11.65
N ILE A 40 -10.63 -9.27 -11.01
CA ILE A 40 -11.50 -10.22 -11.74
C ILE A 40 -12.67 -9.45 -12.35
N GLU A 41 -13.03 -9.77 -13.60
CA GLU A 41 -14.08 -9.09 -14.35
C GLU A 41 -15.36 -8.91 -13.53
N SER A 42 -15.96 -7.72 -13.61
CA SER A 42 -17.22 -7.36 -12.94
C SER A 42 -17.20 -7.33 -11.40
N ALA A 43 -16.04 -7.52 -10.77
CA ALA A 43 -15.88 -7.49 -9.32
C ALA A 43 -16.10 -6.10 -8.72
N ILE A 44 -16.70 -6.06 -7.54
CA ILE A 44 -16.95 -4.84 -6.77
C ILE A 44 -15.84 -4.66 -5.75
N ASN A 45 -15.10 -3.55 -5.83
CA ASN A 45 -14.09 -3.21 -4.82
C ASN A 45 -14.73 -2.73 -3.52
N LEU A 46 -14.30 -3.31 -2.40
CA LEU A 46 -14.70 -2.89 -1.06
C LEU A 46 -13.69 -1.89 -0.48
N ALA A 47 -14.16 -0.69 -0.14
CA ALA A 47 -13.36 0.34 0.52
C ALA A 47 -13.35 0.14 2.05
N MET A 48 -12.58 -0.85 2.53
CA MET A 48 -12.46 -1.14 3.96
C MET A 48 -11.35 -0.31 4.61
N THR A 49 -11.65 0.94 4.98
CA THR A 49 -10.72 1.74 5.80
C THR A 49 -10.55 1.14 7.21
N GLY A 50 -9.42 1.41 7.87
CA GLY A 50 -9.17 0.90 9.24
C GLY A 50 -10.22 1.34 10.27
N LEU A 51 -10.84 2.52 10.08
CA LEU A 51 -11.96 3.00 10.91
C LEU A 51 -13.23 2.18 10.68
N MET A 52 -13.51 1.80 9.43
CA MET A 52 -14.65 0.96 9.07
C MET A 52 -14.48 -0.44 9.62
N LEU A 53 -13.26 -1.01 9.57
CA LEU A 53 -12.97 -2.29 10.20
C LEU A 53 -13.19 -2.27 11.73
N ARG A 54 -12.84 -1.17 12.41
CA ARG A 54 -13.09 -1.01 13.86
C ARG A 54 -14.59 -0.92 14.18
N ARG A 55 -15.36 -0.20 13.36
CA ARG A 55 -16.81 -0.08 13.53
C ARG A 55 -17.54 -1.38 13.13
N PHE A 56 -17.03 -2.10 12.14
CA PHE A 56 -17.51 -3.40 11.68
C PHE A 56 -17.28 -4.50 12.74
N ARG A 57 -16.10 -4.53 13.37
CA ARG A 57 -15.81 -5.40 14.53
C ARG A 57 -16.72 -5.15 15.74
N LYS A 58 -17.31 -3.96 15.83
CA LYS A 58 -18.30 -3.60 16.86
C LYS A 58 -19.75 -3.88 16.43
N GLY A 59 -19.97 -4.49 15.26
CA GLY A 59 -21.30 -4.88 14.76
C GLY A 59 -22.17 -3.76 14.19
N ASN A 60 -21.64 -2.54 14.08
CA ASN A 60 -22.45 -1.33 13.85
C ASN A 60 -22.51 -0.84 12.40
N ILE A 61 -22.07 -1.64 11.42
CA ILE A 61 -22.01 -1.20 10.01
C ILE A 61 -22.53 -2.29 9.06
N PRO A 62 -23.53 -1.99 8.20
CA PRO A 62 -23.95 -2.89 7.13
C PRO A 62 -22.99 -2.84 5.94
N ILE A 63 -22.82 -3.97 5.24
CA ILE A 63 -21.79 -4.14 4.20
C ILE A 63 -21.99 -3.17 3.03
N GLN A 64 -23.22 -2.76 2.70
CA GLN A 64 -23.45 -1.78 1.64
C GLN A 64 -22.79 -0.41 1.88
N THR A 65 -22.34 -0.07 3.10
CA THR A 65 -21.62 1.19 3.34
C THR A 65 -20.14 1.09 3.01
N VAL A 66 -19.62 -0.13 2.81
CA VAL A 66 -18.22 -0.38 2.47
C VAL A 66 -17.99 -0.36 0.96
N ILE A 67 -19.07 -0.25 0.18
CA ILE A 67 -19.04 -0.12 -1.27
C ILE A 67 -19.04 1.38 -1.62
N PRO A 68 -17.95 1.92 -2.20
CA PRO A 68 -17.81 3.35 -2.44
C PRO A 68 -18.65 3.84 -3.62
N LYS A 69 -18.72 3.08 -4.72
CA LYS A 69 -19.44 3.44 -5.94
C LYS A 69 -20.96 3.20 -5.74
N HIS A 70 -21.78 4.19 -6.10
CA HIS A 70 -23.23 4.11 -5.92
C HIS A 70 -23.88 2.99 -6.74
N GLU A 71 -23.44 2.81 -7.98
CA GLU A 71 -23.94 1.77 -8.89
C GLU A 71 -23.67 0.37 -8.36
N ASP A 72 -22.44 0.11 -7.90
CA ASP A 72 -22.06 -1.15 -7.29
C ASP A 72 -22.82 -1.42 -5.99
N LYS A 73 -23.10 -0.37 -5.22
CA LYS A 73 -23.89 -0.47 -4.00
C LYS A 73 -25.32 -0.91 -4.31
N GLU A 74 -25.95 -0.34 -5.34
CA GLU A 74 -27.27 -0.77 -5.77
C GLU A 74 -27.25 -2.20 -6.34
N LYS A 75 -26.23 -2.54 -7.15
CA LYS A 75 -26.01 -3.89 -7.67
C LYS A 75 -25.92 -4.91 -6.54
N PHE A 76 -25.14 -4.59 -5.50
CA PHE A 76 -25.01 -5.42 -4.31
C PHE A 76 -26.33 -5.58 -3.56
N VAL A 77 -27.03 -4.49 -3.24
CA VAL A 77 -28.31 -4.55 -2.50
C VAL A 77 -29.36 -5.36 -3.24
N ARG A 78 -29.38 -5.30 -4.58
CA ARG A 78 -30.32 -6.07 -5.41
C ARG A 78 -29.99 -7.56 -5.47
N ARG A 79 -28.71 -7.93 -5.53
CA ARG A 79 -28.25 -9.30 -5.85
C ARG A 79 -27.73 -10.10 -4.65
N CYS A 80 -27.34 -9.47 -3.54
CA CYS A 80 -26.60 -10.15 -2.45
C CYS A 80 -27.35 -11.33 -1.79
N LYS A 81 -28.69 -11.33 -1.82
CA LYS A 81 -29.52 -12.41 -1.25
C LYS A 81 -29.89 -13.50 -2.25
N THR A 82 -29.89 -13.19 -3.55
CA THR A 82 -30.28 -14.11 -4.61
C THR A 82 -29.08 -14.88 -5.13
N ASP A 83 -27.95 -14.18 -5.27
CA ASP A 83 -26.76 -14.63 -5.97
C ASP A 83 -25.74 -15.25 -5.03
N THR A 84 -24.84 -16.05 -5.61
CA THR A 84 -23.68 -16.56 -4.90
C THR A 84 -22.66 -15.43 -4.76
N VAL A 85 -22.33 -15.07 -3.52
CA VAL A 85 -21.36 -14.01 -3.22
C VAL A 85 -20.01 -14.66 -2.99
N VAL A 86 -19.00 -14.25 -3.75
CA VAL A 86 -17.61 -14.71 -3.57
C VAL A 86 -16.72 -13.55 -3.22
N LEU A 87 -15.98 -13.69 -2.13
CA LEU A 87 -15.01 -12.71 -1.65
C LEU A 87 -13.60 -13.21 -1.88
N TYR A 88 -12.70 -12.32 -2.27
CA TYR A 88 -11.29 -12.66 -2.42
C TYR A 88 -10.39 -11.54 -1.91
N ASP A 89 -9.19 -11.92 -1.49
CA ASP A 89 -8.09 -11.01 -1.16
C ASP A 89 -6.90 -11.25 -2.09
N GLU A 90 -5.71 -10.75 -1.75
CA GLU A 90 -4.54 -10.87 -2.62
C GLU A 90 -4.08 -12.32 -2.79
N SER A 91 -3.85 -13.04 -1.69
CA SER A 91 -3.17 -14.34 -1.75
C SER A 91 -3.41 -15.24 -0.53
N SER A 92 -4.53 -15.12 0.19
CA SER A 92 -4.77 -15.98 1.36
C SER A 92 -4.97 -17.43 0.91
N ALA A 93 -3.92 -18.23 1.09
CA ALA A 93 -3.89 -19.65 0.70
C ALA A 93 -4.43 -20.59 1.78
N ASP A 94 -4.36 -20.21 3.07
CA ASP A 94 -4.60 -21.15 4.17
C ASP A 94 -5.59 -20.62 5.20
N TRP A 95 -6.86 -21.02 5.06
CA TRP A 95 -7.74 -21.11 6.21
C TRP A 95 -7.35 -22.34 7.04
N GLN A 96 -6.27 -22.23 7.83
CA GLN A 96 -6.00 -23.28 8.83
C GLN A 96 -7.20 -23.36 9.78
N ASP A 97 -7.58 -24.59 10.11
CA ASP A 97 -8.77 -24.93 10.89
C ASP A 97 -8.78 -24.11 12.20
N GLY A 98 -9.64 -23.08 12.25
CA GLY A 98 -9.60 -22.05 13.30
C GLY A 98 -9.00 -20.69 12.90
N GLY A 99 -9.12 -20.29 11.62
CA GLY A 99 -8.73 -18.98 11.11
C GLY A 99 -8.98 -17.88 12.14
N SER A 100 -7.92 -17.13 12.47
CA SER A 100 -7.99 -16.14 13.54
C SER A 100 -9.22 -15.25 13.31
N PRO A 101 -10.12 -15.09 14.30
CA PRO A 101 -11.33 -14.27 14.16
C PRO A 101 -11.05 -12.78 13.87
N ALA A 102 -9.78 -12.42 13.64
CA ALA A 102 -9.28 -11.10 13.36
C ALA A 102 -9.11 -10.76 11.86
N THR A 103 -9.16 -11.71 10.92
CA THR A 103 -9.02 -11.37 9.49
C THR A 103 -10.27 -10.67 8.96
N VAL A 104 -10.09 -9.64 8.14
CA VAL A 104 -11.19 -8.82 7.58
C VAL A 104 -12.13 -9.69 6.74
N LEU A 105 -11.55 -10.61 5.97
CA LEU A 105 -12.29 -11.55 5.12
C LEU A 105 -13.22 -12.44 5.95
N PHE A 106 -12.78 -12.93 7.11
CA PHE A 106 -13.64 -13.73 8.01
C PHE A 106 -14.84 -12.95 8.49
N LEU A 107 -14.60 -11.73 8.97
CA LEU A 107 -15.63 -10.88 9.55
C LEU A 107 -16.68 -10.55 8.48
N LEU A 108 -16.24 -10.20 7.27
CA LEU A 108 -17.12 -9.91 6.14
C LEU A 108 -17.94 -11.15 5.76
N LEU A 109 -17.30 -12.31 5.65
CA LEU A 109 -17.96 -13.57 5.32
C LEU A 109 -19.04 -13.94 6.34
N ASN A 110 -18.73 -13.89 7.63
CA ASN A 110 -19.69 -14.19 8.68
C ASN A 110 -20.86 -13.21 8.66
N LYS A 111 -20.57 -11.92 8.53
CA LYS A 111 -21.62 -10.89 8.49
C LYS A 111 -22.55 -11.05 7.29
N LEU A 112 -22.01 -11.37 6.11
CA LEU A 112 -22.83 -11.67 4.93
C LEU A 112 -23.77 -12.85 5.18
N ARG A 113 -23.26 -13.92 5.82
CA ARG A 113 -24.05 -15.11 6.13
C ARG A 113 -25.10 -14.83 7.21
N GLU A 114 -24.77 -14.04 8.23
CA GLU A 114 -25.74 -13.54 9.23
C GLU A 114 -26.85 -12.71 8.58
N ASP A 115 -26.51 -11.90 7.58
CA ASP A 115 -27.46 -11.10 6.82
C ASP A 115 -28.22 -11.92 5.75
N GLY A 116 -27.98 -13.24 5.67
CA GLY A 116 -28.70 -14.21 4.84
C GLY A 116 -28.13 -14.43 3.44
N CYS A 117 -26.92 -13.96 3.14
CA CYS A 117 -26.27 -14.11 1.83
C CYS A 117 -25.60 -15.49 1.70
N LYS A 118 -25.58 -16.04 0.47
CA LYS A 118 -24.83 -17.25 0.11
C LYS A 118 -23.37 -16.89 -0.16
N ALA A 119 -22.61 -16.62 0.91
CA ALA A 119 -21.25 -16.11 0.80
C ALA A 119 -20.17 -17.19 0.98
N TYR A 120 -19.14 -17.12 0.13
CA TYR A 120 -17.97 -18.00 0.08
C TYR A 120 -16.71 -17.17 -0.13
N PHE A 121 -15.53 -17.71 0.22
CA PHE A 121 -14.26 -17.10 -0.19
C PHE A 121 -13.63 -17.86 -1.36
N LEU A 122 -12.81 -17.16 -2.15
CA LEU A 122 -12.01 -17.75 -3.22
C LEU A 122 -10.70 -18.31 -2.67
N GLU A 123 -10.45 -19.60 -2.90
CA GLU A 123 -9.24 -20.28 -2.44
C GLU A 123 -8.01 -19.78 -3.22
N GLY A 124 -6.96 -19.36 -2.50
CA GLY A 124 -5.73 -18.85 -3.13
C GLY A 124 -5.78 -17.37 -3.55
N GLY A 125 -6.94 -16.71 -3.40
CA GLY A 125 -7.11 -15.27 -3.64
C GLY A 125 -6.92 -14.87 -5.11
N PHE A 126 -6.71 -13.58 -5.32
CA PHE A 126 -6.52 -12.98 -6.64
C PHE A 126 -5.28 -13.50 -7.36
N VAL A 127 -4.14 -13.63 -6.66
CA VAL A 127 -2.88 -14.04 -7.27
C VAL A 127 -3.01 -15.43 -7.90
N LYS A 128 -3.64 -16.39 -7.21
CA LYS A 128 -3.86 -17.73 -7.77
C LYS A 128 -4.77 -17.67 -8.99
N PHE A 129 -5.90 -16.98 -8.88
CA PHE A 129 -6.86 -16.85 -9.98
C PHE A 129 -6.25 -16.17 -11.21
N HIS A 130 -5.56 -15.05 -11.03
CA HIS A 130 -4.91 -14.32 -12.12
C HIS A 130 -3.78 -15.11 -12.78
N THR A 131 -3.07 -15.95 -12.03
CA THR A 131 -2.01 -16.81 -12.58
C THR A 131 -2.57 -17.91 -13.47
N GLU A 132 -3.71 -18.49 -13.09
CA GLU A 132 -4.31 -19.62 -13.81
C GLU A 132 -5.27 -19.18 -14.92
N TYR A 133 -5.97 -18.05 -14.74
CA TYR A 133 -7.04 -17.55 -15.60
C TYR A 133 -6.93 -16.03 -15.86
N PRO A 134 -5.81 -15.54 -16.46
CA PRO A 134 -5.58 -14.12 -16.68
C PRO A 134 -6.61 -13.46 -17.62
N GLU A 135 -7.24 -14.24 -18.51
CA GLU A 135 -8.27 -13.77 -19.47
C GLU A 135 -9.55 -13.27 -18.80
N HIS A 136 -9.79 -13.66 -17.55
CA HIS A 136 -10.94 -13.23 -16.76
C HIS A 136 -10.61 -12.06 -15.81
N CYS A 137 -9.44 -11.43 -15.98
CA CYS A 137 -9.02 -10.27 -15.20
C CYS A 137 -8.99 -9.00 -16.06
N GLU A 138 -9.66 -7.95 -15.62
CA GLU A 138 -9.55 -6.62 -16.18
C GLU A 138 -8.21 -6.00 -15.76
N THR A 139 -7.54 -5.30 -16.68
CA THR A 139 -6.34 -4.51 -16.40
C THR A 139 -6.52 -3.08 -16.92
N LEU A 140 -5.81 -2.11 -16.32
CA LEU A 140 -5.87 -0.69 -16.71
C LEU A 140 -5.51 -0.39 -18.19
N LEU A 141 -5.05 -1.38 -18.95
CA LEU A 141 -4.79 -1.25 -20.39
C LEU A 141 -6.05 -1.43 -21.25
N ASP A 142 -7.13 -2.02 -20.73
CA ASP A 142 -8.34 -2.35 -21.50
C ASP A 142 -9.46 -1.29 -21.42
N SER A 143 -9.24 -0.19 -20.68
CA SER A 143 -10.24 0.88 -20.51
C SER A 143 -10.30 1.90 -21.67
N SER A 144 -10.35 1.41 -22.92
CA SER A 144 -10.84 2.20 -24.06
C SER A 144 -12.02 1.47 -24.72
N CYS A 145 -13.19 2.11 -24.60
CA CYS A 145 -14.57 1.69 -24.90
C CYS A 145 -14.86 0.80 -26.14
N PRO A 146 -16.04 0.14 -26.16
CA PRO A 146 -16.44 -0.80 -27.19
C PRO A 146 -17.02 -0.14 -28.46
N SER A 147 -16.97 -0.92 -29.55
CA SER A 147 -17.69 -0.77 -30.84
C SER A 147 -16.92 -0.16 -32.03
N SER A 148 -16.73 -1.05 -33.01
CA SER A 148 -16.83 -0.85 -34.47
C SER A 148 -16.18 0.37 -35.14
N SER A 149 -15.13 0.05 -35.90
CA SER A 149 -14.59 0.67 -37.14
C SER A 149 -13.17 1.26 -37.04
N PRO A 150 -12.32 1.08 -38.08
CA PRO A 150 -10.87 1.27 -37.97
C PRO A 150 -10.47 2.74 -38.17
N PRO A 151 -9.50 3.29 -37.40
CA PRO A 151 -9.01 4.64 -37.66
C PRO A 151 -7.84 4.65 -38.65
N MET A 152 -7.86 5.64 -39.54
CA MET A 152 -6.79 6.02 -40.47
C MET A 152 -5.57 6.62 -39.73
N PRO A 153 -4.34 6.54 -40.30
CA PRO A 153 -3.14 7.03 -39.62
C PRO A 153 -2.94 8.54 -39.84
N VAL A 154 -2.75 9.28 -38.75
CA VAL A 154 -2.14 10.62 -38.80
C VAL A 154 -0.69 10.49 -38.32
N LEU A 155 0.22 10.82 -39.23
CA LEU A 155 1.66 10.95 -39.02
C LEU A 155 1.97 11.96 -37.90
N GLY A 156 2.90 11.59 -37.02
CA GLY A 156 3.70 12.57 -36.29
C GLY A 156 4.14 12.11 -34.91
N PHE A 157 5.23 11.34 -34.87
CA PHE A 157 6.37 11.40 -33.94
C PHE A 157 7.06 10.03 -34.00
N GLY A 158 7.90 9.87 -35.02
CA GLY A 158 8.77 8.71 -35.13
C GLY A 158 9.83 8.77 -34.04
N GLY A 159 10.06 7.64 -33.36
CA GLY A 159 11.30 7.45 -32.61
C GLY A 159 11.33 6.48 -31.44
N LEU A 160 10.38 5.56 -31.24
CA LEU A 160 10.57 4.45 -30.30
C LEU A 160 10.09 3.13 -30.94
N ARG A 161 11.06 2.27 -31.28
CA ARG A 161 10.80 0.86 -31.59
C ARG A 161 10.94 0.07 -30.29
N ILE A 162 9.84 -0.49 -29.81
CA ILE A 162 9.85 -1.69 -28.98
C ILE A 162 9.55 -2.82 -29.96
N SER A 163 10.54 -3.65 -30.25
CA SER A 163 10.32 -4.98 -30.85
C SER A 163 10.48 -5.99 -29.73
N SER A 164 9.35 -6.41 -29.18
CA SER A 164 9.20 -7.74 -28.60
C SER A 164 8.74 -8.62 -29.75
N ASP A 165 9.47 -9.69 -30.04
CA ASP A 165 8.89 -10.88 -30.64
C ASP A 165 9.59 -12.07 -29.99
N CYS A 166 8.81 -12.76 -29.16
CA CYS A 166 9.02 -14.16 -28.83
C CYS A 166 8.58 -14.98 -30.05
N SER A 167 9.42 -15.92 -30.47
CA SER A 167 8.96 -17.04 -31.30
C SER A 167 9.69 -18.30 -30.84
N ASP A 168 8.88 -19.23 -30.35
CA ASP A 168 9.25 -20.60 -29.97
C ASP A 168 9.78 -21.40 -31.18
N GLY A 169 10.74 -22.27 -30.90
CA GLY A 169 11.21 -23.29 -31.83
C GLY A 169 12.31 -24.15 -31.19
N GLU A 170 11.94 -25.29 -30.60
CA GLU A 170 12.86 -26.36 -30.25
C GLU A 170 13.61 -26.89 -31.49
N SER A 171 14.95 -26.99 -31.42
CA SER A 171 15.71 -28.18 -31.88
C SER A 171 17.20 -28.04 -31.58
N ASP A 172 17.77 -29.14 -31.07
CA ASP A 172 19.16 -29.39 -30.70
C ASP A 172 20.24 -28.97 -31.73
N ARG A 173 21.37 -28.45 -31.23
CA ARG A 173 22.77 -28.96 -31.41
C ARG A 173 23.83 -27.88 -31.13
N GLU A 174 24.71 -28.16 -30.16
CA GLU A 174 26.07 -27.57 -30.00
C GLU A 174 27.09 -28.30 -30.92
N PRO A 175 28.38 -27.89 -31.04
CA PRO A 175 29.05 -26.61 -30.70
C PRO A 175 29.94 -26.07 -31.86
N SER A 176 30.35 -24.79 -31.82
CA SER A 176 31.77 -24.34 -31.95
C SER A 176 31.99 -22.85 -32.28
N SER A 177 33.07 -22.33 -31.67
CA SER A 177 33.95 -21.19 -32.04
C SER A 177 33.54 -19.74 -31.71
N ALA A 178 34.14 -19.28 -30.61
CA ALA A 178 34.89 -18.03 -30.39
C ALA A 178 34.70 -16.83 -31.34
N THR A 179 34.32 -15.68 -30.75
CA THR A 179 35.06 -14.41 -30.84
C THR A 179 34.55 -13.43 -29.77
N GLU A 180 35.49 -12.83 -29.03
CA GLU A 180 35.29 -11.75 -28.06
C GLU A 180 34.91 -10.44 -28.76
N SER A 181 33.97 -9.67 -28.20
CA SER A 181 33.79 -8.23 -28.47
C SER A 181 32.93 -7.56 -27.39
N GLU A 182 33.61 -6.95 -26.42
CA GLU A 182 33.26 -5.68 -25.73
C GLU A 182 31.77 -5.33 -25.57
N GLU A 183 31.20 -5.68 -24.42
CA GLU A 183 29.87 -5.27 -23.99
C GLU A 183 29.89 -3.85 -23.38
N SER A 184 29.25 -2.90 -24.07
CA SER A 184 28.96 -1.57 -23.52
C SER A 184 27.71 -1.65 -22.63
N PRO A 185 27.72 -1.11 -21.40
CA PRO A 185 26.57 -1.20 -20.51
C PRO A 185 25.47 -0.23 -20.94
N VAL A 186 24.27 -0.76 -21.18
CA VAL A 186 23.04 0.00 -21.39
C VAL A 186 22.66 0.68 -20.05
N PRO A 187 22.38 1.99 -19.99
CA PRO A 187 22.01 2.64 -18.74
C PRO A 187 20.59 2.23 -18.33
N SER A 188 20.49 1.51 -17.22
CA SER A 188 19.21 1.32 -16.53
C SER A 188 18.74 2.66 -15.96
N ASN A 189 17.63 3.20 -16.45
CA ASN A 189 16.96 4.36 -15.85
C ASN A 189 16.18 3.98 -14.57
N GLN A 190 16.78 3.16 -13.70
CA GLN A 190 16.34 2.99 -12.31
C GLN A 190 17.12 4.03 -11.49
N PRO A 191 16.48 4.86 -10.64
CA PRO A 191 17.23 5.74 -9.78
C PRO A 191 18.15 4.90 -8.87
N ASP A 192 19.43 5.27 -8.80
CA ASP A 192 20.39 4.61 -7.92
C ASP A 192 19.88 4.61 -6.48
N PHE A 193 19.64 3.41 -5.94
CA PHE A 193 19.30 3.24 -4.54
C PHE A 193 20.57 3.16 -3.69
N PRO A 194 20.59 3.75 -2.48
CA PRO A 194 19.52 4.50 -1.82
C PRO A 194 19.36 5.93 -2.37
N VAL A 195 18.14 6.46 -2.31
CA VAL A 195 17.82 7.80 -2.84
C VAL A 195 18.36 8.88 -1.90
N GLN A 196 19.17 9.80 -2.43
CA GLN A 196 19.66 10.94 -1.65
C GLN A 196 18.57 12.02 -1.50
N ILE A 197 18.06 12.19 -0.28
CA ILE A 197 17.02 13.18 0.05
C ILE A 197 17.62 14.56 0.29
N LEU A 198 18.67 14.63 1.11
CA LEU A 198 19.49 15.83 1.32
C LEU A 198 20.97 15.43 1.30
N PRO A 199 21.91 16.39 1.24
CA PRO A 199 23.30 16.09 1.52
C PRO A 199 23.42 15.30 2.83
N TYR A 200 24.07 14.14 2.71
CA TYR A 200 24.30 13.16 3.77
C TYR A 200 23.06 12.43 4.33
N LEU A 201 21.87 12.59 3.75
CA LEU A 201 20.65 11.87 4.15
C LEU A 201 20.11 11.04 3.00
N TYR A 202 20.10 9.72 3.19
CA TYR A 202 19.67 8.73 2.22
C TYR A 202 18.47 7.95 2.72
N LEU A 203 17.53 7.67 1.81
CA LEU A 203 16.33 6.89 2.07
C LEU A 203 16.41 5.59 1.27
N GLY A 204 16.21 4.45 1.94
CA GLY A 204 16.31 3.14 1.30
C GLY A 204 15.46 2.03 1.93
N CYS A 205 15.74 0.82 1.48
CA CYS A 205 15.10 -0.44 1.84
C CYS A 205 16.08 -1.39 2.55
N ALA A 206 15.62 -2.60 2.86
CA ALA A 206 16.44 -3.61 3.51
C ALA A 206 17.69 -3.99 2.69
N LYS A 207 17.54 -4.12 1.35
CA LYS A 207 18.64 -4.49 0.46
C LYS A 207 19.79 -3.48 0.53
N ASP A 208 19.46 -2.18 0.53
CA ASP A 208 20.42 -1.09 0.64
C ASP A 208 21.19 -1.15 1.97
N SER A 209 20.50 -1.45 3.07
CA SER A 209 21.11 -1.54 4.41
C SER A 209 22.10 -2.69 4.57
N SER A 210 22.01 -3.71 3.71
CA SER A 210 22.88 -4.89 3.69
C SER A 210 23.96 -4.84 2.62
N ASN A 211 24.05 -3.77 1.83
CA ASN A 211 25.00 -3.65 0.73
C ASN A 211 26.21 -2.78 1.13
N LEU A 212 27.35 -3.41 1.45
CA LEU A 212 28.56 -2.70 1.88
C LEU A 212 29.14 -1.75 0.82
N ASP A 213 29.06 -2.14 -0.45
CA ASP A 213 29.63 -1.36 -1.55
C ASP A 213 28.88 -0.05 -1.71
N VAL A 214 27.55 -0.12 -1.67
CA VAL A 214 26.66 1.05 -1.71
C VAL A 214 26.85 1.93 -0.47
N LEU A 215 26.94 1.34 0.72
CA LEU A 215 27.21 2.11 1.94
C LEU A 215 28.56 2.83 1.87
N GLY A 216 29.60 2.17 1.34
CA GLY A 216 30.92 2.75 1.12
C GLY A 216 30.93 3.87 0.09
N GLN A 217 30.28 3.65 -1.06
CA GLN A 217 30.19 4.61 -2.17
C GLN A 217 29.61 5.97 -1.72
N TYR A 218 28.60 5.94 -0.85
CA TYR A 218 27.93 7.14 -0.35
C TYR A 218 28.46 7.65 0.99
N ASN A 219 29.57 7.07 1.49
CA ASN A 219 30.16 7.36 2.80
C ASN A 219 29.12 7.29 3.94
N ILE A 220 28.26 6.28 3.90
CA ILE A 220 27.22 6.04 4.91
C ILE A 220 27.86 5.29 6.07
N THR A 221 27.90 5.93 7.23
CA THR A 221 28.40 5.32 8.48
C THR A 221 27.34 5.30 9.58
N TYR A 222 26.19 5.93 9.36
CA TYR A 222 25.04 5.88 10.27
C TYR A 222 23.87 5.16 9.59
N ILE A 223 23.21 4.27 10.31
CA ILE A 223 22.08 3.50 9.78
C ILE A 223 20.94 3.50 10.80
N LEU A 224 19.81 4.09 10.40
CA LEU A 224 18.57 4.11 11.17
C LEU A 224 17.63 3.03 10.63
N ASN A 225 17.52 1.93 11.38
CA ASN A 225 16.68 0.78 11.06
C ASN A 225 15.29 0.93 11.69
N VAL A 226 14.27 1.25 10.89
CA VAL A 226 12.89 1.43 11.34
C VAL A 226 12.09 0.13 11.17
N THR A 227 12.59 -0.97 11.73
CA THR A 227 11.92 -2.27 11.72
C THR A 227 12.12 -3.03 13.04
N PRO A 228 11.18 -3.91 13.44
CA PRO A 228 11.37 -4.77 14.62
C PRO A 228 12.28 -5.96 14.31
N ASN A 229 12.15 -6.53 13.11
CA ASN A 229 12.64 -7.88 12.82
C ASN A 229 13.91 -7.92 11.96
N LEU A 230 14.30 -6.83 11.28
CA LEU A 230 15.53 -6.87 10.49
C LEU A 230 16.76 -6.69 11.39
N PRO A 231 17.85 -7.44 11.13
CA PRO A 231 19.09 -7.30 11.86
C PRO A 231 19.86 -6.04 11.44
N ASN A 232 20.70 -5.54 12.34
CA ASN A 232 21.71 -4.54 12.02
C ASN A 232 22.95 -5.27 11.49
N VAL A 233 23.01 -5.51 10.18
CA VAL A 233 23.96 -6.45 9.55
C VAL A 233 25.44 -6.16 9.91
N PHE A 234 25.82 -4.89 9.99
CA PHE A 234 27.21 -4.47 10.20
C PHE A 234 27.46 -3.85 11.57
N GLU A 235 26.58 -4.06 12.55
CA GLU A 235 26.70 -3.48 13.90
C GLU A 235 27.98 -3.91 14.64
N HIS A 236 28.50 -5.10 14.31
CA HIS A 236 29.76 -5.61 14.83
C HIS A 236 31.00 -4.86 14.30
N LYS A 237 30.86 -4.06 13.24
CA LYS A 237 31.96 -3.28 12.66
C LYS A 237 31.99 -1.90 13.32
N SER A 238 33.11 -1.55 13.95
CA SER A 238 33.27 -0.32 14.76
C SER A 238 33.01 1.01 14.03
N HIS A 239 33.06 1.04 12.70
CA HIS A 239 32.83 2.26 11.92
C HIS A 239 31.35 2.53 11.59
N PHE A 240 30.46 1.54 11.77
CA PHE A 240 29.02 1.74 11.59
C PHE A 240 28.35 2.06 12.92
N ARG A 241 27.49 3.06 12.91
CA ARG A 241 26.63 3.42 14.04
C ARG A 241 25.19 3.14 13.68
N TYR A 242 24.57 2.26 14.45
CA TYR A 242 23.17 1.91 14.28
C TYR A 242 22.29 2.56 15.33
N LYS A 243 21.06 2.87 14.93
CA LYS A 243 19.93 3.02 15.84
C LYS A 243 18.76 2.21 15.27
N LYS A 244 18.07 1.48 16.14
CA LYS A 244 16.90 0.67 15.77
C LYS A 244 15.64 1.21 16.42
N ILE A 245 14.63 1.49 15.60
CA ILE A 245 13.27 1.84 16.02
C ILE A 245 12.38 0.65 15.67
N PRO A 246 11.99 -0.19 16.66
CA PRO A 246 11.36 -1.47 16.41
C PRO A 246 9.86 -1.35 16.09
N ILE A 247 9.51 -0.69 14.99
CA ILE A 247 8.12 -0.42 14.58
C ILE A 247 7.73 -1.21 13.33
N SER A 248 6.63 -1.98 13.43
CA SER A 248 6.01 -2.66 12.29
C SER A 248 5.22 -1.70 11.41
N ASP A 249 5.01 -2.06 10.14
CA ASP A 249 4.25 -1.24 9.19
C ASP A 249 2.75 -1.47 9.37
N HIS A 250 2.21 -1.02 10.50
CA HIS A 250 0.87 -1.41 10.91
C HIS A 250 0.10 -0.24 11.53
N TRP A 251 -1.21 -0.22 11.31
CA TRP A 251 -2.10 0.85 11.75
C TRP A 251 -2.15 1.06 13.27
N SER A 252 -1.74 0.05 14.05
CA SER A 252 -1.76 0.10 15.51
C SER A 252 -0.50 0.69 16.12
N GLN A 253 0.52 0.99 15.31
CA GLN A 253 1.83 1.40 15.80
C GLN A 253 1.91 2.91 15.96
N ASN A 254 2.55 3.35 17.03
CA ASN A 254 2.87 4.77 17.26
C ASN A 254 4.35 5.00 16.89
N LEU A 255 4.57 5.56 15.70
CA LEU A 255 5.91 5.92 15.21
C LEU A 255 6.30 7.35 15.63
N SER A 256 5.34 8.26 15.82
CA SER A 256 5.64 9.67 16.15
C SER A 256 6.33 9.86 17.49
N GLN A 257 6.09 8.98 18.47
CA GLN A 257 6.83 8.98 19.73
C GLN A 257 8.35 8.86 19.55
N PHE A 258 8.81 8.30 18.43
CA PHE A 258 10.24 8.14 18.12
C PHE A 258 10.81 9.25 17.24
N PHE A 259 10.00 10.21 16.77
CA PHE A 259 10.50 11.30 15.92
C PHE A 259 11.64 12.10 16.58
N PRO A 260 11.56 12.54 17.85
CA PRO A 260 12.64 13.30 18.46
C PRO A 260 13.98 12.55 18.45
N GLU A 261 13.93 11.25 18.73
CA GLU A 261 15.14 10.44 18.82
C GLU A 261 15.72 10.03 17.45
N ALA A 262 14.86 9.92 16.43
CA ALA A 262 15.24 9.67 15.05
C ALA A 262 15.88 10.92 14.44
N ILE A 263 15.25 12.08 14.65
CA ILE A 263 15.71 13.36 14.14
C ILE A 263 17.07 13.72 14.74
N SER A 264 17.23 13.57 16.05
CA SER A 264 18.51 13.75 16.74
C SER A 264 19.63 12.86 16.16
N PHE A 265 19.33 11.59 15.86
CA PHE A 265 20.30 10.66 15.26
C PHE A 265 20.67 11.04 13.82
N ILE A 266 19.71 11.52 13.02
CA ILE A 266 19.96 12.06 11.67
C ILE A 266 20.85 13.30 11.75
N ASP A 267 20.58 14.23 12.66
CA ASP A 267 21.40 15.44 12.80
C ASP A 267 22.81 15.14 13.29
N GLU A 268 22.97 14.16 14.18
CA GLU A 268 24.28 13.71 14.62
C GLU A 268 25.15 13.29 13.43
N ALA A 269 24.61 12.47 12.52
CA ALA A 269 25.32 12.03 11.34
C ALA A 269 25.65 13.20 10.40
N ARG A 270 24.64 14.02 10.08
CA ARG A 270 24.77 15.12 9.12
C ARG A 270 25.71 16.23 9.62
N SER A 271 25.71 16.52 10.92
CA SER A 271 26.62 17.51 11.53
C SER A 271 28.10 17.12 11.40
N LYS A 272 28.39 15.81 11.37
CA LYS A 272 29.73 15.24 11.14
C LYS A 272 30.06 15.04 9.66
N ARG A 273 29.16 15.44 8.75
CA ARG A 273 29.27 15.19 7.29
C ARG A 273 29.42 13.70 6.96
N CYS A 274 28.81 12.85 7.79
CA CYS A 274 28.72 11.42 7.55
C CYS A 274 27.36 11.10 6.91
N GLY A 275 27.34 10.21 5.92
CA GLY A 275 26.09 9.73 5.35
C GLY A 275 25.28 8.95 6.39
N ILE A 276 23.97 9.19 6.42
CA ILE A 276 23.00 8.38 7.15
C ILE A 276 21.98 7.76 6.20
N LEU A 277 21.77 6.45 6.35
CA LEU A 277 20.69 5.72 5.70
C LEU A 277 19.52 5.53 6.67
N VAL A 278 18.35 6.06 6.32
CA VAL A 278 17.08 5.74 6.99
C VAL A 278 16.38 4.67 6.16
N HIS A 279 16.19 3.48 6.73
CA HIS A 279 15.59 2.37 6.00
C HIS A 279 14.51 1.64 6.79
N CYS A 280 13.64 0.96 6.04
CA CYS A 280 12.74 -0.06 6.57
C CYS A 280 12.83 -1.30 5.68
N LEU A 281 11.77 -2.11 5.58
CA LEU A 281 11.77 -3.28 4.69
C LEU A 281 11.79 -2.86 3.21
N ALA A 282 10.76 -2.14 2.76
CA ALA A 282 10.57 -1.78 1.35
C ALA A 282 11.03 -0.35 1.01
N GLY A 283 11.30 0.49 2.00
CA GLY A 283 11.62 1.91 1.78
C GLY A 283 10.44 2.77 1.34
N ILE A 284 9.20 2.35 1.64
CA ILE A 284 7.95 2.96 1.13
C ILE A 284 7.17 3.71 2.20
N SER A 285 7.10 3.19 3.44
CA SER A 285 6.20 3.71 4.48
C SER A 285 6.93 4.20 5.74
N ARG A 286 7.47 3.31 6.58
CA ARG A 286 8.12 3.69 7.86
C ARG A 286 9.31 4.63 7.72
N SER A 287 10.29 4.28 6.88
CA SER A 287 11.47 5.12 6.67
C SER A 287 11.14 6.45 6.00
N VAL A 288 10.15 6.45 5.09
CA VAL A 288 9.59 7.67 4.50
C VAL A 288 8.98 8.55 5.57
N THR A 289 8.17 7.99 6.46
CA THR A 289 7.51 8.75 7.54
C THR A 289 8.53 9.47 8.41
N VAL A 290 9.59 8.77 8.85
CA VAL A 290 10.67 9.37 9.64
C VAL A 290 11.40 10.46 8.85
N THR A 291 11.63 10.24 7.55
CA THR A 291 12.28 11.21 6.66
C THR A 291 11.43 12.47 6.48
N VAL A 292 10.11 12.32 6.29
CA VAL A 292 9.18 13.45 6.18
C VAL A 292 9.13 14.24 7.48
N ALA A 293 9.02 13.55 8.64
CA ALA A 293 9.07 14.20 9.95
C ALA A 293 10.38 15.00 10.15
N TYR A 294 11.51 14.44 9.70
CA TYR A 294 12.79 15.13 9.73
C TYR A 294 12.79 16.41 8.88
N LEU A 295 12.32 16.34 7.63
CA LEU A 295 12.25 17.48 6.72
C LEU A 295 11.31 18.56 7.26
N MET A 296 10.16 18.16 7.82
CA MET A 296 9.30 19.08 8.54
C MET A 296 10.12 19.77 9.62
N GLN A 297 10.61 19.08 10.65
CA GLN A 297 11.24 19.75 11.78
C GLN A 297 12.47 20.58 11.40
N ARG A 298 13.30 20.13 10.45
CA ARG A 298 14.60 20.78 10.15
C ARG A 298 14.57 21.81 9.04
N LEU A 299 13.66 21.72 8.08
CA LEU A 299 13.58 22.65 6.96
C LEU A 299 12.38 23.58 7.03
N ASN A 300 11.62 23.55 8.13
CA ASN A 300 10.44 24.38 8.26
C ASN A 300 9.33 24.15 7.21
N LEU A 301 9.26 22.94 6.65
CA LEU A 301 8.29 22.56 5.62
C LEU A 301 6.94 22.09 6.17
N SER A 302 5.83 22.46 5.53
CA SER A 302 4.54 21.79 5.83
C SER A 302 4.64 20.27 5.56
N LEU A 303 3.70 19.49 6.08
CA LEU A 303 3.59 18.07 5.76
C LEU A 303 3.51 17.85 4.26
N ASN A 304 2.67 18.63 3.57
CA ASN A 304 2.50 18.53 2.12
C ASN A 304 3.83 18.82 1.39
N ASP A 305 4.51 19.91 1.74
CA ASP A 305 5.79 20.28 1.11
C ASP A 305 6.88 19.23 1.36
N ALA A 306 6.96 18.73 2.60
CA ALA A 306 7.92 17.70 2.98
C ALA A 306 7.64 16.36 2.29
N TYR A 307 6.36 15.96 2.20
CA TYR A 307 5.94 14.76 1.49
C TYR A 307 6.26 14.87 0.00
N ASP A 308 5.86 15.97 -0.65
CA ASP A 308 6.09 16.21 -2.07
C ASP A 308 7.59 16.30 -2.40
N PHE A 309 8.38 16.86 -1.49
CA PHE A 309 9.84 16.87 -1.60
C PHE A 309 10.41 15.45 -1.71
N VAL A 310 9.95 14.52 -0.88
CA VAL A 310 10.37 13.12 -0.95
C VAL A 310 9.77 12.44 -2.19
N LYS A 311 8.50 12.70 -2.52
CA LYS A 311 7.79 12.12 -3.67
C LYS A 311 8.48 12.43 -5.00
N ARG A 312 8.95 13.67 -5.19
CA ARG A 312 9.70 14.08 -6.39
C ARG A 312 11.02 13.32 -6.56
N LYS A 313 11.62 12.86 -5.46
CA LYS A 313 12.87 12.08 -5.47
C LYS A 313 12.63 10.58 -5.51
N LYS A 314 11.51 10.12 -4.97
CA LYS A 314 11.10 8.71 -4.93
C LYS A 314 9.59 8.61 -5.15
N SER A 315 9.19 8.30 -6.37
CA SER A 315 7.79 8.32 -6.80
C SER A 315 6.91 7.26 -6.11
N ASN A 316 7.48 6.13 -5.67
CA ASN A 316 6.72 5.05 -5.04
C ASN A 316 6.60 5.16 -3.51
N ILE A 317 6.83 6.33 -2.91
CA ILE A 317 6.54 6.50 -1.48
C ILE A 317 5.03 6.39 -1.21
N SER A 318 4.69 5.71 -0.13
CA SER A 318 3.31 5.53 0.36
C SER A 318 3.33 5.17 1.85
N PRO A 319 3.50 6.15 2.77
CA PRO A 319 3.25 5.96 4.18
C PRO A 319 1.84 5.43 4.44
N ASN A 320 1.72 4.46 5.33
CA ASN A 320 0.43 4.01 5.84
C ASN A 320 -0.39 5.22 6.37
N PHE A 321 -1.70 5.24 6.12
CA PHE A 321 -2.65 6.25 6.60
C PHE A 321 -2.49 6.60 8.10
N ASN A 322 -2.18 5.63 8.96
CA ASN A 322 -1.95 5.88 10.38
C ASN A 322 -0.70 6.73 10.62
N PHE A 323 0.37 6.48 9.87
CA PHE A 323 1.58 7.30 9.93
C PHE A 323 1.38 8.66 9.30
N MET A 324 0.55 8.77 8.26
CA MET A 324 0.13 10.07 7.73
C MET A 324 -0.64 10.89 8.78
N GLY A 325 -1.57 10.27 9.51
CA GLY A 325 -2.26 10.90 10.65
C GLY A 325 -1.29 11.37 11.74
N GLN A 326 -0.29 10.56 12.07
CA GLN A 326 0.75 10.93 13.03
C GLN A 326 1.63 12.08 12.56
N LEU A 327 1.88 12.20 11.25
CA LEU A 327 2.59 13.34 10.66
C LEU A 327 1.75 14.62 10.71
N LEU A 328 0.43 14.53 10.47
CA LEU A 328 -0.50 15.65 10.65
C LEU A 328 -0.52 16.13 12.10
N ASP A 329 -0.56 15.19 13.05
CA ASP A 329 -0.46 15.52 14.48
C ASP A 329 0.87 16.19 14.81
N PHE A 330 1.97 15.67 14.25
CA PHE A 330 3.29 16.26 14.42
C PHE A 330 3.41 17.67 13.84
N GLU A 331 2.84 17.92 12.65
CA GLU A 331 2.78 19.26 12.06
C GLU A 331 2.12 20.28 12.99
N ARG A 332 1.02 19.89 13.64
CA ARG A 332 0.33 20.72 14.65
C ARG A 332 1.23 21.00 15.84
N THR A 333 1.98 20.01 16.34
CA THR A 333 2.93 20.22 17.44
C THR A 333 4.09 21.15 17.08
N LEU A 334 4.45 21.24 15.80
CA LEU A 334 5.45 22.18 15.30
C LEU A 334 4.91 23.60 15.08
N GLY A 335 3.61 23.84 15.32
CA GLY A 335 2.96 25.14 15.19
C GLY A 335 2.84 25.63 13.74
N ARG A 336 2.68 24.72 12.77
CA ARG A 336 2.58 25.07 11.35
C ARG A 336 1.14 25.13 10.90
N HIS A 337 0.77 26.27 10.30
CA HIS A 337 -0.53 26.44 9.70
C HIS A 337 -0.58 25.77 8.33
N THR A 338 -1.52 24.86 8.12
CA THR A 338 -1.92 24.47 6.78
C THR A 338 -2.81 25.57 6.18
N PRO A 339 -2.73 25.87 4.87
CA PRO A 339 -3.63 26.82 4.21
C PRO A 339 -5.12 26.46 4.36
N CYS A 340 -5.42 25.21 4.73
CA CYS A 340 -6.76 24.67 4.92
C CYS A 340 -7.33 24.90 6.33
N ASP A 341 -6.53 25.37 7.29
CA ASP A 341 -6.97 25.68 8.64
C ASP A 341 -7.70 27.03 8.67
N ASN A 342 -8.98 27.02 8.28
CA ASN A 342 -9.92 28.14 8.51
C ASN A 342 -10.31 28.28 10.00
N ARG A 343 -9.43 27.94 10.93
CA ARG A 343 -9.58 28.25 12.34
C ARG A 343 -8.70 29.44 12.65
N SER A 344 -9.27 30.63 12.49
CA SER A 344 -8.71 31.87 13.01
C SER A 344 -8.33 31.67 14.49
N ALA A 345 -7.14 32.14 14.84
CA ALA A 345 -6.67 32.24 16.22
C ALA A 345 -7.57 33.20 17.00
N GLY A 346 -8.68 32.69 17.50
CA GLY A 346 -9.59 33.31 18.44
C GLY A 346 -10.03 32.24 19.42
N GLU A 347 -9.95 32.54 20.71
CA GLU A 347 -10.42 31.71 21.80
C GLU A 347 -11.93 31.41 21.65
N GLU A 348 -12.31 30.41 20.86
CA GLU A 348 -13.69 29.95 20.81
C GLU A 348 -13.86 28.77 21.77
N GLN A 349 -14.50 29.09 22.90
CA GLN A 349 -15.02 28.13 23.87
C GLN A 349 -15.87 27.09 23.15
N LEU A 350 -15.45 25.82 23.24
CA LEU A 350 -16.18 24.69 22.67
C LEU A 350 -17.44 24.41 23.50
N PHE A 351 -18.59 24.83 22.99
CA PHE A 351 -19.89 24.40 23.52
C PHE A 351 -20.40 23.19 22.75
N PHE A 352 -20.82 22.16 23.47
CA PHE A 352 -21.50 21.00 22.90
C PHE A 352 -23.00 21.19 23.05
N THR A 353 -23.76 21.13 21.95
CA THR A 353 -25.21 20.99 21.98
C THR A 353 -25.61 19.66 21.37
N THR A 354 -26.15 18.76 22.19
CA THR A 354 -26.88 17.58 21.73
C THR A 354 -28.32 17.95 21.34
N PRO A 355 -28.97 17.23 20.39
CA PRO A 355 -30.30 17.59 19.88
C PRO A 355 -31.47 17.35 20.85
N THR A 356 -31.21 17.04 22.12
CA THR A 356 -32.26 16.78 23.12
C THR A 356 -31.81 17.29 24.48
N ASN A 357 -32.60 18.22 25.02
CA ASN A 357 -32.52 18.92 26.30
C ASN A 357 -31.64 20.19 26.37
N HIS A 358 -32.33 21.33 26.45
CA HIS A 358 -31.82 22.61 26.94
C HIS A 358 -31.33 22.46 28.38
N ASN A 359 -30.04 22.23 28.58
CA ASN A 359 -29.28 22.68 29.76
C ASN A 359 -27.79 22.65 29.40
N VAL A 360 -27.14 23.82 29.47
CA VAL A 360 -25.72 24.00 29.17
C VAL A 360 -24.92 23.72 30.43
N PHE A 361 -23.99 22.77 30.40
CA PHE A 361 -23.04 22.53 31.49
C PHE A 361 -21.63 22.89 31.04
N GLN A 362 -20.97 23.74 31.84
CA GLN A 362 -19.59 24.16 31.67
C GLN A 362 -18.66 23.13 32.32
N LEU A 363 -17.65 22.65 31.60
CA LEU A 363 -16.59 21.83 32.21
C LEU A 363 -15.60 22.75 32.92
N GLU A 364 -15.49 22.63 34.24
CA GLU A 364 -14.34 23.16 34.98
C GLU A 364 -13.15 22.21 34.81
N SER A 365 -12.04 22.76 34.32
CA SER A 365 -10.76 22.07 34.20
C SER A 365 -10.06 22.04 35.55
N ALA A 366 -9.67 20.84 36.01
CA ALA A 366 -8.69 20.64 37.08
C ALA A 366 -7.30 20.40 36.50
#